data_AF-A0A7X6D7D3-F1
#
_entry.id   AF-A0A7X6D7D3-F1
#
_cell.length_a   1.000
_cell.length_b   1.000
_cell.length_c   1.000
_cell.angle_alpha   90.00
_cell.angle_beta   90.00
_cell.angle_gamma   90.00
#
_symmetry.space_group_name_H-M   'P 1'
#
loop_
_entity.id
_entity.type
_entity.pdbx_description
1 polymer ?
#
loop_
_entity_poly.entity_id
_entity_poly.type
_entity_poly.pdbx_seq_one_letter_code
_entity_poly.pdbx_strand_id
1 'polypeptide(L)' 'MPKFKVLKEFRDIHTKDIYKQGTEIELSKKRADEVVKNLDSSFLEPIKLKKDVEEAK' A
#
# COMPACT_ATOMS: atom_id res chain seq x y z
N MET A 1 8.25 -8.83 -4.01
CA MET A 1 8.60 -7.45 -3.59
C MET A 1 7.79 -7.13 -2.31
N PRO A 2 8.04 -6.04 -1.57
CA PRO A 2 7.23 -5.76 -0.38
C PRO A 2 5.77 -5.43 -0.77
N LYS A 3 4.83 -5.94 0.02
CA LYS A 3 3.41 -5.65 -0.13
C LYS A 3 2.99 -4.55 0.82
N PHE A 4 2.07 -3.71 0.37
CA PHE A 4 1.50 -2.60 1.12
C PHE A 4 -0.01 -2.66 1.03
N LYS A 5 -0.68 -2.41 2.15
CA LYS A 5 -2.12 -2.23 2.19
C LYS A 5 -2.43 -0.76 2.01
N VAL A 6 -3.32 -0.47 1.09
CA VAL A 6 -3.80 0.87 0.80
C VAL A 6 -4.80 1.25 1.89
N LEU A 7 -4.49 2.26 2.68
CA LEU A 7 -5.37 2.73 3.75
C LEU A 7 -6.30 3.85 3.28
N LYS A 8 -5.95 4.56 2.21
CA LYS A 8 -6.73 5.63 1.60
C LYS A 8 -6.58 5.57 0.09
N GLU A 9 -7.64 5.92 -0.64
CA GLU A 9 -7.57 5.94 -2.09
C GLU A 9 -6.53 6.95 -2.58
N PHE A 10 -5.65 6.53 -3.49
CA PHE A 10 -4.71 7.42 -4.14
C PHE A 10 -4.47 7.03 -5.59
N ARG A 11 -3.98 7.98 -6.37
CA ARG A 11 -3.63 7.79 -7.77
C ARG A 11 -2.11 7.72 -7.94
N ASP A 12 -1.63 6.63 -8.52
CA ASP A 12 -0.22 6.49 -8.86
C ASP A 12 0.13 7.38 -10.06
N ILE A 13 1.15 8.22 -9.93
CA ILE A 13 1.55 9.15 -10.99
C ILE A 13 2.30 8.45 -12.15
N HIS A 14 2.90 7.28 -11.89
CA HIS A 14 3.69 6.54 -12.87
C HIS A 14 2.80 5.60 -13.70
N THR A 15 1.88 4.88 -13.06
CA THR A 15 0.98 3.94 -13.77
C THR A 15 -0.36 4.57 -14.12
N LYS A 16 -0.71 5.70 -13.49
CA LYS A 16 -2.02 6.37 -13.58
C LYS A 16 -3.17 5.55 -12.99
N ASP A 17 -2.88 4.44 -12.33
CA ASP A 17 -3.86 3.60 -11.64
C ASP A 17 -4.39 4.26 -10.37
N ILE A 18 -5.63 3.94 -10.04
CA ILE A 18 -6.27 4.37 -8.80
C ILE A 18 -6.31 3.17 -7.87
N TYR A 19 -5.58 3.26 -6.76
CA TYR A 19 -5.55 2.24 -5.74
C TYR A 19 -6.58 2.56 -4.67
N LYS A 20 -7.54 1.66 -4.48
CA LYS A 20 -8.64 1.86 -3.52
C LYS A 20 -8.23 1.46 -2.11
N GLN A 21 -8.78 2.14 -1.13
CA GLN A 21 -8.67 1.75 0.28
C GLN A 21 -9.06 0.27 0.48
N GLY A 22 -8.25 -0.44 1.27
CA GLY A 22 -8.38 -1.87 1.55
C GLY A 22 -7.65 -2.78 0.56
N THR A 23 -7.15 -2.24 -0.56
CA THR A 23 -6.44 -3.04 -1.58
C THR A 23 -5.02 -3.38 -1.13
N GLU A 24 -4.56 -4.58 -1.43
CA GLU A 24 -3.16 -4.97 -1.25
C GLU A 24 -2.42 -4.79 -2.57
N ILE A 25 -1.35 -4.01 -2.54
CA ILE A 25 -0.54 -3.71 -3.71
C ILE A 25 0.92 -4.08 -3.45
N GLU A 26 1.60 -4.55 -4.49
CA GLU A 26 3.02 -4.86 -4.41
C GLU A 26 3.82 -3.70 -5.01
N LEU A 27 4.56 -2.99 -4.15
CA LEU A 27 5.33 -1.80 -4.54
C LEU A 27 6.80 -1.98 -4.15
N SER A 28 7.69 -1.27 -4.84
CA SER A 28 9.08 -1.17 -4.41
C SER A 28 9.21 -0.19 -3.24
N LYS A 29 10.25 -0.36 -2.39
CA LYS A 29 10.53 0.58 -1.28
C LYS A 29 10.62 2.02 -1.74
N LYS A 30 11.22 2.27 -2.92
CA LYS A 30 11.35 3.63 -3.49
C LYS A 30 10.00 4.26 -3.75
N ARG A 31 9.08 3.53 -4.40
CA ARG A 31 7.72 4.04 -4.67
C ARG A 31 6.92 4.24 -3.39
N ALA A 32 7.03 3.34 -2.42
CA ALA A 32 6.37 3.51 -1.13
C ALA A 32 6.86 4.79 -0.44
N ASP A 33 8.16 5.06 -0.45
CA ASP A 33 8.75 6.29 0.10
C ASP A 33 8.26 7.54 -0.64
N GLU A 34 8.15 7.48 -1.97
CA GLU A 34 7.58 8.57 -2.78
C GLU A 34 6.11 8.86 -2.43
N VAL A 35 5.30 7.82 -2.20
CA VAL A 35 3.90 7.99 -1.78
C VAL A 35 3.83 8.67 -0.41
N VAL A 36 4.66 8.24 0.53
CA VAL A 36 4.74 8.84 1.88
C VAL A 36 5.21 10.29 1.82
N LYS A 37 6.16 10.60 0.93
CA LYS A 37 6.73 11.94 0.78
C LYS A 37 5.80 12.92 0.05
N ASN A 38 5.05 12.45 -0.96
CA ASN A 38 4.15 13.30 -1.74
C ASN A 38 2.76 13.45 -1.10
N LEU A 39 2.27 12.39 -0.46
CA LEU A 39 0.98 12.36 0.23
C LEU A 39 1.27 12.42 1.73
N ASP A 40 1.23 11.27 2.42
CA ASP A 40 1.55 11.12 3.83
C ASP A 40 1.74 9.63 4.17
N SER A 41 2.35 9.34 5.32
CA SER A 41 2.51 7.97 5.86
C SER A 41 1.19 7.22 6.12
N SER A 42 0.05 7.90 6.13
CA SER A 42 -1.26 7.30 6.38
C SER A 42 -1.92 6.65 5.15
N PHE A 43 -1.27 6.66 3.98
CA PHE A 43 -1.83 6.07 2.75
C PHE A 43 -1.45 4.61 2.54
N LEU A 44 -0.27 4.19 3.00
CA LEU A 44 0.26 2.85 2.79
C LEU A 44 0.73 2.24 4.10
N GLU A 45 0.27 1.03 4.37
CA GLU A 45 0.73 0.22 5.50
C GLU A 45 1.56 -0.96 4.99
N PRO A 46 2.84 -1.10 5.38
CA PRO A 46 3.64 -2.25 4.98
C PRO A 46 3.08 -3.53 5.60
N ILE A 47 2.68 -4.46 4.73
CA ILE A 47 2.19 -5.77 5.15
C ILE A 47 3.41 -6.60 5.51
N LYS A 48 3.72 -6.71 6.81
CA LYS A 48 4.65 -7.74 7.27
C LYS A 48 4.00 -9.08 6.95
N LEU A 49 4.59 -9.84 6.03
CA LEU A 49 4.31 -11.25 5.80
C LEU A 49 4.70 -12.04 7.06
N LYS A 50 3.95 -11.89 8.14
CA LYS A 50 3.72 -13.01 9.04
C LYS A 50 2.63 -13.80 8.35
N LYS A 51 2.99 -15.00 7.87
CA LYS A 51 1.99 -16.02 7.61
C LYS A 51 1.07 -16.11 8.84
N ASP A 52 -0.23 -16.20 8.60
CA ASP A 52 -1.29 -16.48 9.57
C ASP A 52 -1.71 -15.33 10.51
N VAL A 53 -2.83 -14.67 10.16
CA VAL A 53 -3.94 -14.45 11.10
C VAL A 53 -5.24 -14.74 10.35
N GLU A 54 -5.61 -16.03 10.41
CA GLU A 54 -6.94 -16.53 10.77
C GLU A 54 -8.18 -15.68 10.43
N GLU A 55 -8.99 -16.26 9.56
CA GLU A 55 -10.46 -16.27 9.57
C GLU A 55 -11.13 -15.60 10.79
N ALA A 56 -11.92 -14.56 10.55
CA ALA A 56 -12.97 -14.15 11.48
C ALA A 56 -14.06 -13.34 10.76
N LYS A 57 -15.08 -14.02 10.21
CA LYS A 57 -16.37 -14.21 10.91
C LYS A 57 -17.40 -14.90 10.01
#